data_AF-S3A8Z2-F1
#
_entry.id   AF-S3A8Z2-F1
#
_cell.length_a   1.000
_cell.length_b   1.000
_cell.length_c   1.000
_cell.angle_alpha   90.00
_cell.angle_beta   90.00
_cell.angle_gamma   90.00
#
_symmetry.space_group_name_H-M   'P 1'
#
loop_
_entity.id
_entity.type
_entity.pdbx_description
1 polymer ?
#
loop_
_entity_poly.entity_id
_entity_poly.type
_entity_poly.pdbx_seq_one_letter_code
_entity_poly.pdbx_strand_id
1 'polypeptide(L)'
;MKLAYQNEQEIVDLVSRLNDSEIGFFPGYSELGERALVSLRGETLKQRERPDFEDVLHSLLLESMIVDDHPRITGKDATRAREGAILRELRSAGLGEMFPNASLVANVDTGLPTDEDHNYRAYLDQFTTVVTKHAAKTRAYRTERPGFNLGFVGGEQYFGRQYSHHGLVGSMLTR
;
A
#
# COMPACT_ATOMS: atom_id res chain seq x y z
N MET A 1 -3.30 16.76 -4.94
CA MET A 1 -3.12 15.65 -3.99
C MET A 1 -3.22 14.34 -4.78
N LYS A 2 -2.27 13.41 -4.62
CA LYS A 2 -2.21 12.14 -5.36
C LYS A 2 -2.99 11.06 -4.62
N LEU A 3 -3.89 10.38 -5.33
CA LEU A 3 -4.95 9.49 -4.81
C LEU A 3 -4.54 8.00 -4.74
N ALA A 4 -3.29 7.66 -5.05
CA ALA A 4 -2.79 6.28 -5.06
C ALA A 4 -1.29 6.25 -4.79
N TYR A 5 -0.78 5.17 -4.16
CA TYR A 5 0.66 4.89 -4.10
C TYR A 5 1.22 4.92 -5.52
N GLN A 6 2.17 5.81 -5.80
CA GLN A 6 2.77 5.94 -7.13
C GLN A 6 3.86 4.90 -7.37
N ASN A 7 4.47 4.42 -6.29
CA ASN A 7 5.56 3.47 -6.30
C ASN A 7 5.65 2.79 -4.93
N GLU A 8 6.52 1.80 -4.91
CA GLU A 8 6.86 0.93 -3.80
C GLU A 8 7.47 1.70 -2.60
N GLN A 9 8.22 2.79 -2.87
CA GLN A 9 8.84 3.62 -1.84
C GLN A 9 7.80 4.33 -0.97
N GLU A 10 6.68 4.77 -1.55
CA GLU A 10 5.62 5.44 -0.78
C GLU A 10 4.99 4.52 0.28
N ILE A 11 5.01 3.19 0.08
CA ILE A 11 4.58 2.21 1.10
C ILE A 11 5.60 2.15 2.24
N VAL A 12 6.89 2.01 1.90
CA VAL A 12 7.98 1.95 2.89
C VAL A 12 8.01 3.21 3.74
N ASP A 13 7.90 4.38 3.12
CA ASP A 13 7.87 5.68 3.79
C ASP A 13 6.64 5.85 4.69
N LEU A 14 5.51 5.23 4.36
CA LEU A 14 4.36 5.22 5.25
C LEU A 14 4.65 4.34 6.47
N VAL A 15 5.03 3.09 6.24
CA VAL A 15 5.24 2.10 7.32
C VAL A 15 6.35 2.54 8.28
N SER A 16 7.39 3.21 7.80
CA SER A 16 8.47 3.73 8.64
C SER A 16 8.01 4.75 9.68
N ARG A 17 6.86 5.41 9.45
CA ARG A 17 6.29 6.44 10.33
C ARG A 17 5.12 5.97 11.19
N LEU A 18 4.57 4.78 10.92
CA LEU A 18 3.47 4.21 11.70
C LEU A 18 3.96 3.73 13.06
N ASN A 19 3.12 3.86 14.08
CA ASN A 19 3.37 3.25 15.39
C ASN A 19 3.14 1.72 15.32
N ASP A 20 3.72 0.97 16.26
CA ASP A 20 3.58 -0.50 16.30
C ASP A 20 2.11 -0.94 16.40
N SER A 21 1.27 -0.17 17.09
CA SER A 21 -0.17 -0.43 17.20
C SER A 21 -0.93 -0.30 15.88
N GLU A 22 -0.35 0.38 14.89
CA GLU A 22 -0.93 0.62 13.57
C GLU A 22 -0.40 -0.38 12.53
N ILE A 23 0.48 -1.29 12.95
CA ILE A 23 1.12 -2.28 12.10
C ILE A 23 0.54 -3.66 12.38
N GLY A 24 -0.15 -4.21 11.40
CA GLY A 24 -0.62 -5.59 11.43
C GLY A 24 0.47 -6.55 10.96
N PHE A 25 0.85 -7.53 11.79
CA PHE A 25 1.66 -8.67 11.36
C PHE A 25 0.76 -9.84 10.95
N PHE A 26 1.03 -10.43 9.79
CA PHE A 26 0.37 -11.66 9.33
C PHE A 26 1.35 -12.84 9.31
N PRO A 27 0.93 -14.07 9.68
CA PRO A 27 -0.36 -14.44 10.32
C PRO A 27 -0.45 -14.01 11.80
N GLY A 28 0.61 -13.41 12.32
CA GLY A 28 0.70 -12.84 13.66
C GLY A 28 2.11 -12.28 13.87
N TYR A 29 2.36 -11.76 15.07
CA TYR A 29 3.68 -11.26 15.45
C TYR A 29 4.79 -12.31 15.25
N SER A 30 5.96 -11.86 14.80
CA SER A 30 7.17 -12.69 14.73
C SER A 30 8.43 -11.84 14.88
N GLU A 31 9.50 -12.43 15.42
CA GLU A 31 10.83 -11.79 15.52
C GLU A 31 11.35 -11.33 14.14
N LEU A 32 10.99 -12.07 13.09
CA LEU A 32 11.38 -11.71 11.74
C LEU A 32 10.59 -10.51 11.21
N GLY A 33 9.31 -10.41 11.56
CA GLY A 33 8.50 -9.22 11.30
C GLY A 33 9.07 -8.00 12.00
N GLU A 34 9.47 -8.11 13.27
CA GLU A 34 10.13 -7.00 13.98
C GLU A 34 11.44 -6.59 13.32
N ARG A 35 12.29 -7.55 12.93
CA ARG A 35 13.52 -7.24 12.19
C ARG A 35 13.24 -6.52 10.88
N ALA A 36 12.20 -6.94 10.15
CA ALA A 36 11.79 -6.24 8.94
C ALA A 36 11.32 -4.81 9.25
N LEU A 37 10.63 -4.59 10.37
CA LEU A 37 10.21 -3.27 10.82
C LEU A 37 11.41 -2.38 11.22
N VAL A 38 12.42 -2.94 11.85
CA VAL A 38 13.69 -2.23 12.12
C VAL A 38 14.35 -1.78 10.82
N SER A 39 14.42 -2.66 9.81
CA SER A 39 14.94 -2.29 8.49
C SER A 39 14.11 -1.21 7.80
N LEU A 40 12.77 -1.28 7.88
CA LEU A 40 11.85 -0.28 7.31
C LEU A 40 11.98 1.10 7.96
N ARG A 41 12.30 1.15 9.26
CA ARG A 41 12.48 2.39 10.02
C ARG A 41 13.92 2.92 10.01
N GLY A 42 14.87 2.07 9.63
CA GLY A 42 16.28 2.40 9.57
C GLY A 42 16.71 3.02 8.23
N GLU A 43 18.01 3.21 8.10
CA GLU A 43 18.65 3.79 6.90
C GLU A 43 19.32 2.72 6.01
N THR A 44 19.25 1.44 6.42
CA THR A 44 19.97 0.33 5.79
C THR A 44 19.23 -0.31 4.63
N LEU A 45 17.91 -0.14 4.56
CA LEU A 45 17.06 -0.67 3.49
C LEU A 45 17.26 0.16 2.22
N LYS A 46 17.66 -0.50 1.13
CA LYS A 46 17.93 0.14 -0.16
C LYS A 46 17.02 -0.40 -1.24
N GLN A 47 16.53 0.49 -2.09
CA GLN A 47 15.73 0.13 -3.26
C GLN A 47 16.60 -0.59 -4.31
N ARG A 48 16.03 -1.57 -4.99
CA ARG A 48 16.65 -2.29 -6.11
C ARG A 48 15.57 -2.72 -7.12
N GLU A 49 15.97 -3.46 -8.16
CA GLU A 49 15.04 -3.85 -9.23
C GLU A 49 14.01 -4.91 -8.77
N ARG A 50 14.47 -6.05 -8.22
CA ARG A 50 13.65 -7.10 -7.60
C ARG A 50 14.47 -7.95 -6.60
N PRO A 51 13.93 -8.35 -5.44
CA PRO A 51 12.77 -7.76 -4.76
C PRO A 51 12.90 -6.24 -4.61
N ASP A 52 11.82 -5.51 -4.41
CA ASP A 52 11.85 -4.02 -4.47
C ASP A 52 12.90 -3.39 -3.53
N PHE A 53 13.25 -4.06 -2.42
CA PHE A 53 14.26 -3.59 -1.47
C PHE A 53 15.17 -4.71 -0.94
N GLU A 54 16.36 -4.32 -0.49
CA GLU A 54 17.35 -5.16 0.18
C GLU A 54 17.99 -4.43 1.35
N ASP A 55 18.11 -5.12 2.49
CA ASP A 55 18.92 -4.72 3.63
C ASP A 55 19.98 -5.81 3.87
N VAL A 56 21.21 -5.49 3.45
CA VAL A 56 22.35 -6.40 3.55
C VAL A 56 22.75 -6.64 5.00
N LEU A 57 22.65 -5.62 5.87
CA LEU A 57 23.07 -5.72 7.26
C LEU A 57 22.20 -6.73 8.02
N HIS A 58 20.90 -6.71 7.74
CA HIS A 58 19.94 -7.60 8.38
C HIS A 58 19.64 -8.86 7.57
N SER A 59 20.33 -9.09 6.44
CA SER A 59 20.08 -10.21 5.52
C SER A 59 18.59 -10.34 5.18
N LEU A 60 18.01 -9.25 4.69
CA LEU A 60 16.58 -9.12 4.40
C LEU A 60 16.37 -8.64 2.96
N LEU A 61 15.41 -9.25 2.29
CA LEU A 61 14.78 -8.78 1.08
C LEU A 61 13.34 -8.39 1.40
N LEU A 62 12.87 -7.31 0.82
CA LEU A 62 11.50 -6.86 1.00
C LEU A 62 10.86 -6.63 -0.37
N GLU A 63 9.70 -7.22 -0.58
CA GLU A 63 8.86 -6.96 -1.74
C GLU A 63 7.62 -6.19 -1.28
N SER A 64 7.30 -5.09 -1.94
CA SER A 64 6.13 -4.30 -1.62
C SER A 64 4.95 -4.66 -2.52
N MET A 65 3.75 -4.56 -1.96
CA MET A 65 2.50 -4.92 -2.62
C MET A 65 1.54 -3.74 -2.50
N ILE A 66 1.19 -3.15 -3.64
CA ILE A 66 0.15 -2.14 -3.75
C ILE A 66 -1.17 -2.85 -4.02
N VAL A 67 -2.11 -2.75 -3.08
CA VAL A 67 -3.47 -3.29 -3.26
C VAL A 67 -4.44 -2.12 -3.50
N ASP A 68 -5.09 -2.15 -4.66
CA ASP A 68 -6.16 -1.22 -5.02
C ASP A 68 -7.49 -1.79 -4.52
N ASP A 69 -8.20 -1.05 -3.69
CA ASP A 69 -9.49 -1.45 -3.14
C ASP A 69 -10.68 -1.09 -4.05
N HIS A 70 -10.42 -0.32 -5.11
CA HIS A 70 -11.34 -0.08 -6.21
C HIS A 70 -10.76 -0.64 -7.52
N PRO A 71 -10.56 -1.97 -7.62
CA PRO A 71 -10.02 -2.59 -8.82
C PRO A 71 -10.95 -2.35 -10.00
N ARG A 72 -10.39 -1.86 -11.12
CA ARG A 72 -11.16 -1.57 -12.33
C ARG A 72 -11.62 -2.87 -12.99
N ILE A 73 -12.87 -3.27 -12.76
CA ILE A 73 -13.45 -4.43 -13.46
C ILE A 73 -13.72 -4.08 -14.93
N THR A 74 -14.33 -2.91 -15.21
CA THR A 74 -14.44 -2.26 -16.53
C THR A 74 -14.81 -0.77 -16.36
N GLY A 75 -14.42 0.11 -17.29
CA GLY A 75 -14.83 1.52 -17.28
C GLY A 75 -14.01 2.46 -16.37
N LYS A 76 -14.42 3.73 -16.30
CA LYS A 76 -13.83 4.73 -15.39
C LYS A 76 -14.44 4.53 -14.00
N ASP A 77 -13.58 4.42 -13.00
CA ASP A 77 -13.94 4.44 -11.57
C ASP A 77 -14.85 5.65 -11.28
N ALA A 78 -16.10 5.36 -10.90
CA ALA A 78 -17.15 6.36 -10.71
C ALA A 78 -16.79 7.34 -9.57
N THR A 79 -16.20 6.82 -8.50
CA THR A 79 -15.72 7.53 -7.32
C THR A 79 -14.61 8.50 -7.70
N ARG A 80 -13.55 8.01 -8.34
CA ARG A 80 -12.45 8.86 -8.82
C ARG A 80 -12.90 9.87 -9.87
N ALA A 81 -13.85 9.49 -10.74
CA ALA A 81 -14.39 10.40 -11.76
C ALA A 81 -15.18 11.54 -11.11
N ARG A 82 -16.04 11.24 -10.14
CA ARG A 82 -16.84 12.20 -9.39
C ARG A 82 -15.98 13.09 -8.50
N GLU A 83 -15.04 12.50 -7.76
CA GLU A 83 -14.08 13.22 -6.92
C GLU A 83 -13.25 14.20 -7.76
N GLY A 84 -12.73 13.74 -8.90
CA GLY A 84 -11.98 14.58 -9.82
C GLY A 84 -12.81 15.73 -10.40
N ALA A 85 -14.11 15.52 -10.64
CA ALA A 85 -15.01 16.58 -11.08
C ALA A 85 -15.24 17.63 -9.98
N ILE A 86 -15.57 17.21 -8.76
CA ILE A 86 -15.79 18.11 -7.61
C ILE A 86 -14.51 18.88 -7.29
N LEU A 87 -13.36 18.23 -7.25
CA LEU A 87 -12.08 18.90 -6.99
C LEU A 87 -11.70 19.92 -8.08
N ARG A 88 -12.09 19.68 -9.34
CA ARG A 88 -11.91 20.68 -10.42
C ARG A 88 -12.82 21.88 -10.19
N GLU A 89 -14.09 21.66 -9.87
CA GLU A 89 -15.06 22.71 -9.60
C GLU A 89 -14.63 23.59 -8.42
N LEU A 90 -14.24 22.98 -7.30
CA LEU A 90 -13.77 23.70 -6.11
C LEU A 90 -12.49 24.51 -6.38
N ARG A 91 -11.57 23.98 -7.19
CA ARG A 91 -10.38 24.74 -7.63
C ARG A 91 -10.76 25.91 -8.52
N SER A 92 -11.65 25.71 -9.49
CA SER A 92 -12.15 26.78 -10.35
C SER A 92 -12.92 27.86 -9.57
N ALA A 93 -13.51 27.51 -8.43
CA ALA A 93 -14.15 28.44 -7.51
C ALA A 93 -13.15 29.19 -6.59
N GLY A 94 -11.84 28.96 -6.74
CA GLY A 94 -10.79 29.67 -5.99
C GLY A 94 -10.51 29.12 -4.60
N LEU A 95 -11.18 28.04 -4.15
CA LEU A 95 -10.95 27.49 -2.80
C LEU A 95 -9.50 27.02 -2.58
N GLY A 96 -8.82 26.57 -3.62
CA GLY A 96 -7.41 26.18 -3.53
C GLY A 96 -6.47 27.36 -3.26
N GLU A 97 -6.82 28.55 -3.74
CA GLU A 97 -6.02 29.77 -3.55
C GLU A 97 -6.34 30.46 -2.22
N MET A 98 -7.58 30.32 -1.73
CA MET A 98 -8.02 30.86 -0.44
C MET A 98 -7.30 30.19 0.75
N PHE A 99 -6.90 28.93 0.60
CA PHE A 99 -6.24 28.16 1.65
C PHE A 99 -4.95 27.51 1.13
N PRO A 100 -3.88 28.28 0.92
CA PRO A 100 -2.65 27.81 0.26
C PRO A 100 -1.92 26.71 1.05
N ASN A 101 -2.20 26.61 2.36
CA ASN A 101 -1.61 25.61 3.25
C ASN A 101 -2.57 24.45 3.57
N ALA A 102 -3.76 24.41 2.97
CA ALA A 102 -4.73 23.34 3.19
C ALA A 102 -4.78 22.40 1.98
N SER A 103 -4.92 21.10 2.27
CA SER A 103 -5.22 20.11 1.24
C SER A 103 -6.72 19.98 1.08
N LEU A 104 -7.21 20.18 -0.15
CA LEU A 104 -8.61 19.97 -0.49
C LEU A 104 -8.88 18.47 -0.70
N VAL A 105 -9.84 17.93 0.05
CA VAL A 105 -10.30 16.55 -0.04
C VAL A 105 -11.80 16.58 -0.32
N ALA A 106 -12.27 15.77 -1.25
CA ALA A 106 -13.69 15.65 -1.56
C ALA A 106 -14.16 14.23 -1.22
N ASN A 107 -15.03 14.10 -0.22
CA ASN A 107 -15.76 12.86 0.00
C ASN A 107 -17.01 12.90 -0.89
N VAL A 108 -17.07 12.03 -1.89
CA VAL A 108 -18.11 12.08 -2.93
C VAL A 108 -19.04 10.89 -2.82
N ASP A 109 -20.33 11.17 -2.93
CA ASP A 109 -21.35 10.15 -3.15
C ASP A 109 -21.41 9.86 -4.66
N THR A 110 -21.15 8.61 -5.02
CA THR A 110 -21.23 8.11 -6.40
C THR A 110 -22.66 7.80 -6.82
N GLY A 111 -23.58 7.67 -5.88
CA GLY A 111 -24.94 7.17 -6.08
C GLY A 111 -24.99 5.68 -6.42
N LEU A 112 -23.86 4.96 -6.37
CA LEU A 112 -23.82 3.53 -6.61
C LEU A 112 -24.29 2.75 -5.38
N PRO A 113 -24.95 1.60 -5.56
CA PRO A 113 -25.16 0.63 -4.50
C PRO A 113 -23.83 0.25 -3.81
N THR A 114 -23.87 -0.01 -2.51
CA THR A 114 -22.67 -0.34 -1.72
C THR A 114 -21.92 -1.57 -2.23
N ASP A 115 -22.64 -2.55 -2.77
CA ASP A 115 -22.09 -3.74 -3.41
C ASP A 115 -21.41 -3.48 -4.76
N GLU A 116 -21.58 -2.28 -5.33
CA GLU A 116 -20.92 -1.80 -6.55
C GLU A 116 -19.77 -0.82 -6.25
N ASP A 117 -19.89 0.03 -5.23
CA ASP A 117 -18.85 1.03 -4.85
C ASP A 117 -17.77 0.42 -3.92
N HIS A 118 -18.16 -0.49 -3.02
CA HIS A 118 -17.28 -1.13 -2.03
C HIS A 118 -17.46 -2.64 -2.00
N ASN A 119 -17.25 -3.26 -3.17
CA ASN A 119 -17.41 -4.70 -3.33
C ASN A 119 -16.27 -5.48 -2.66
N TYR A 120 -16.54 -6.03 -1.47
CA TYR A 120 -15.58 -6.87 -0.74
C TYR A 120 -15.04 -8.05 -1.56
N ARG A 121 -15.87 -8.66 -2.43
CA ARG A 121 -15.42 -9.77 -3.29
C ARG A 121 -14.40 -9.28 -4.32
N ALA A 122 -14.66 -8.12 -4.94
CA ALA A 122 -13.71 -7.53 -5.89
C ALA A 122 -12.38 -7.18 -5.22
N TYR A 123 -12.43 -6.58 -4.02
CA TYR A 123 -11.23 -6.35 -3.21
C TYR A 123 -10.50 -7.66 -2.89
N LEU A 124 -11.21 -8.70 -2.43
CA LEU A 124 -10.62 -9.98 -2.05
C LEU A 124 -9.97 -10.68 -3.27
N ASP A 125 -10.63 -10.64 -4.42
CA ASP A 125 -10.10 -11.19 -5.67
C ASP A 125 -8.84 -10.45 -6.11
N GLN A 126 -8.83 -9.12 -6.00
CA GLN A 126 -7.66 -8.30 -6.31
C GLN A 126 -6.51 -8.56 -5.33
N PHE A 127 -6.79 -8.57 -4.03
CA PHE A 127 -5.82 -8.90 -2.99
C PHE A 127 -5.21 -10.28 -3.25
N THR A 128 -6.04 -11.29 -3.52
CA THR A 128 -5.61 -12.66 -3.84
C THR A 128 -4.73 -12.69 -5.08
N THR A 129 -5.10 -11.95 -6.13
CA THR A 129 -4.33 -11.86 -7.38
C THR A 129 -2.95 -11.24 -7.14
N VAL A 130 -2.89 -10.12 -6.42
CA VAL A 130 -1.63 -9.44 -6.08
C VAL A 130 -0.74 -10.38 -5.26
N VAL A 131 -1.25 -10.90 -4.14
CA VAL A 131 -0.50 -11.80 -3.27
C VAL A 131 0.02 -13.02 -4.02
N THR A 132 -0.81 -13.66 -4.85
CA THR A 132 -0.41 -14.84 -5.63
C THR A 132 0.69 -14.51 -6.63
N LYS A 133 0.60 -13.36 -7.31
CA LYS A 133 1.62 -12.89 -8.26
C LYS A 133 2.97 -12.66 -7.58
N HIS A 134 2.98 -12.09 -6.38
CA HIS A 134 4.21 -11.87 -5.62
C HIS A 134 4.75 -13.18 -5.04
N ALA A 135 3.88 -14.05 -4.50
CA ALA A 135 4.25 -15.35 -3.97
C ALA A 135 4.96 -16.24 -5.02
N ALA A 136 4.52 -16.18 -6.28
CA ALA A 136 5.12 -16.94 -7.38
C ALA A 136 6.61 -16.60 -7.62
N LYS A 137 7.07 -15.41 -7.22
CA LYS A 137 8.48 -14.97 -7.39
C LYS A 137 9.40 -15.43 -6.26
N THR A 138 8.84 -15.85 -5.12
CA THR A 138 9.57 -16.25 -3.90
C THR A 138 10.71 -17.22 -4.18
N ARG A 139 10.48 -18.25 -5.00
CA ARG A 139 11.49 -19.25 -5.32
C ARG A 139 12.71 -18.65 -6.03
N ALA A 140 12.47 -17.74 -6.98
CA ALA A 140 13.54 -17.06 -7.71
C ALA A 140 14.38 -16.20 -6.75
N TYR A 141 13.72 -15.43 -5.88
CA TYR A 141 14.40 -14.55 -4.91
C TYR A 141 15.27 -15.32 -3.93
N ARG A 142 14.78 -16.42 -3.38
CA ARG A 142 15.57 -17.28 -2.47
C ARG A 142 16.75 -17.93 -3.16
N THR A 143 16.62 -18.24 -4.45
CA THR A 143 17.72 -18.84 -5.26
C THR A 143 18.78 -17.80 -5.59
N GLU A 144 18.37 -16.58 -5.94
CA GLU A 144 19.27 -15.47 -6.29
C GLU A 144 20.08 -14.97 -5.08
N ARG A 145 19.45 -14.93 -3.90
CA ARG A 145 20.08 -14.47 -2.65
C ARG A 145 19.88 -15.49 -1.51
N PRO A 146 20.63 -16.61 -1.53
CA PRO A 146 20.60 -17.58 -0.44
C PRO A 146 21.01 -16.95 0.90
N GLY A 147 20.35 -17.37 1.99
CA GLY A 147 20.63 -16.89 3.33
C GLY A 147 19.93 -15.57 3.71
N PHE A 148 19.28 -14.90 2.76
CA PHE A 148 18.44 -13.73 3.04
C PHE A 148 17.01 -14.16 3.38
N ASN A 149 16.41 -13.47 4.35
CA ASN A 149 14.99 -13.58 4.66
C ASN A 149 14.18 -12.77 3.64
N LEU A 150 12.94 -13.17 3.32
CA LEU A 150 12.09 -12.47 2.35
C LEU A 150 10.78 -11.99 2.98
N GLY A 151 10.69 -10.72 3.31
CA GLY A 151 9.45 -10.10 3.78
C GLY A 151 8.59 -9.56 2.64
N PHE A 152 7.29 -9.45 2.90
CA PHE A 152 6.36 -8.70 2.06
C PHE A 152 5.77 -7.55 2.87
N VAL A 153 5.57 -6.39 2.25
CA VAL A 153 4.93 -5.23 2.87
C VAL A 153 3.77 -4.78 2.00
N GLY A 154 2.58 -4.60 2.59
CA GLY A 154 1.36 -4.26 1.86
C GLY A 154 0.84 -2.88 2.25
N GLY A 155 0.44 -2.08 1.26
CA GLY A 155 -0.33 -0.87 1.48
C GLY A 155 -1.68 -0.94 0.78
N GLU A 156 -2.77 -0.67 1.51
CA GLU A 156 -4.09 -0.45 0.93
C GLU A 156 -4.26 1.01 0.52
N GLN A 157 -4.68 1.26 -0.73
CA GLN A 157 -4.66 2.61 -1.32
C GLN A 157 -5.61 3.62 -0.66
N TYR A 158 -6.79 3.22 -0.20
CA TYR A 158 -7.80 4.16 0.34
C TYR A 158 -7.98 4.07 1.86
N PHE A 159 -7.82 2.89 2.46
CA PHE A 159 -8.00 2.74 3.90
C PHE A 159 -6.95 3.52 4.71
N GLY A 160 -5.71 3.60 4.20
CA GLY A 160 -4.62 4.33 4.86
C GLY A 160 -4.74 5.86 4.87
N ARG A 161 -5.72 6.46 4.16
CA ARG A 161 -5.88 7.92 4.09
C ARG A 161 -7.19 8.46 4.66
N GLN A 162 -8.30 7.70 4.66
CA GLN A 162 -9.51 8.10 5.40
C GLN A 162 -9.44 7.72 6.88
N TYR A 163 -8.68 6.67 7.22
CA TYR A 163 -8.45 6.22 8.59
C TYR A 163 -6.94 6.12 8.79
N SER A 164 -6.36 7.08 9.50
CA SER A 164 -4.92 7.26 9.69
C SER A 164 -4.23 6.15 10.49
N HIS A 165 -4.69 4.88 10.46
CA HIS A 165 -4.44 3.95 11.55
C HIS A 165 -4.04 2.51 11.19
N HIS A 166 -3.95 2.12 9.91
CA HIS A 166 -3.65 0.71 9.60
C HIS A 166 -2.75 0.56 8.36
N GLY A 167 -1.50 0.17 8.61
CA GLY A 167 -0.61 -0.43 7.61
C GLY A 167 -0.52 -1.94 7.85
N LEU A 168 -0.55 -2.73 6.78
CA LEU A 168 -0.51 -4.20 6.89
C LEU A 168 0.89 -4.69 6.49
N VAL A 169 1.73 -4.97 7.48
CA VAL A 169 3.02 -5.64 7.28
C VAL A 169 2.76 -7.15 7.24
N GLY A 170 2.31 -7.61 6.07
CA GLY A 170 2.03 -9.01 5.83
C GLY A 170 3.31 -9.83 5.73
N SER A 171 3.75 -10.46 6.82
CA SER A 171 4.80 -11.47 6.80
C SER A 171 4.28 -12.75 6.10
N MET A 172 4.35 -12.83 4.77
CA MET A 172 4.34 -14.15 4.10
C MET A 172 5.75 -14.73 4.16
N LEU A 173 6.15 -15.07 5.37
CA LEU A 173 7.47 -15.59 5.70
C LEU A 173 7.35 -17.06 6.07
N THR A 174 7.30 -17.92 5.06
CA THR A 174 7.60 -19.34 5.24
C THR A 174 9.11 -19.55 5.11
N ARG A 175 9.68 -20.41 5.95
CA ARG A 175 11.08 -20.88 5.78
C ARG A 175 11.29 -21.51 4.40
#